data_AF-A0A967MZE1-F1
#
_entry.id   AF-A0A967MZE1-F1
#
_cell.length_a   1.000
_cell.length_b   1.000
_cell.length_c   1.000
_cell.angle_alpha   90.00
_cell.angle_beta   90.00
_cell.angle_gamma   90.00
#
_symmetry.space_group_name_H-M   'P 1'
#
loop_
_entity.id
_entity.type
_entity.pdbx_description
1 polymer ?
#
loop_
_entity_poly.entity_id
_entity_poly.type
_entity_poly.pdbx_seq_one_letter_code
_entity_poly.pdbx_strand_id
1 'polypeptide(L)'
;EDNDNDGIGTICDNCPIHTNADQADSDQDGVGNVCDNCHQIPNADQADSDGDGLGDLCDNCPNTWNPGQEDENEDGVGDVCEWICGDCNADGSVNVSDAVGIINFVFVGGSEPQPMESGEVNCDGGVNVSDAVFIINYIFVSGDEPCSCK
;
A
#
# COMPACT_ATOMS: atom_id res chain seq x y z
N GLU A 1 -2.22 6.50 39.75
CA GLU A 1 -1.14 7.20 39.04
C GLU A 1 -1.78 7.83 37.82
N ASP A 2 -1.19 8.93 37.36
CA ASP A 2 -1.61 9.76 36.22
C ASP A 2 -0.28 10.11 35.54
N ASN A 3 -0.05 9.60 34.33
CA ASN A 3 1.28 9.54 33.74
C ASN A 3 1.57 10.74 32.85
N ASP A 4 0.55 11.41 32.34
CA ASP A 4 0.64 12.56 31.46
C ASP A 4 0.08 13.84 32.10
N ASN A 5 -0.54 13.75 33.28
CA ASN A 5 -1.08 14.83 34.10
C ASN A 5 -2.28 15.54 33.47
N ASP A 6 -3.15 14.79 32.79
CA ASP A 6 -4.37 15.33 32.19
C ASP A 6 -5.60 15.29 33.14
N GLY A 7 -5.45 14.65 34.30
CA GLY A 7 -6.51 14.53 35.32
C GLY A 7 -7.30 13.22 35.27
N ILE A 8 -6.98 12.31 34.35
CA ILE A 8 -7.52 10.96 34.25
C ILE A 8 -6.48 9.96 34.80
N GLY A 9 -6.94 8.95 35.54
CA GLY A 9 -6.03 7.94 36.08
C GLY A 9 -5.60 6.95 35.00
N THR A 10 -4.32 6.56 34.96
CA THR A 10 -3.70 5.71 33.91
C THR A 10 -4.48 4.44 33.51
N ILE A 11 -5.27 3.84 34.42
CA ILE A 11 -6.06 2.62 34.13
C ILE A 11 -7.37 2.95 33.40
N CYS A 12 -7.91 4.14 33.61
CA CYS A 12 -9.15 4.62 33.02
C CYS A 12 -8.91 5.55 31.82
N ASP A 13 -7.65 5.78 31.50
CA ASP A 13 -7.19 6.69 30.46
C ASP A 13 -7.01 5.93 29.14
N ASN A 14 -7.73 6.35 28.09
CA ASN A 14 -7.60 5.77 26.75
C ASN A 14 -6.38 6.30 25.98
N CYS A 15 -5.60 7.25 26.54
CA CYS A 15 -4.28 7.65 26.05
C CYS A 15 -3.25 7.84 27.18
N PRO A 16 -2.76 6.76 27.82
CA PRO A 16 -1.97 6.80 29.07
C PRO A 16 -0.68 7.64 29.11
N ILE A 17 -0.22 8.17 27.98
CA ILE A 17 0.99 8.99 27.85
C ILE A 17 0.76 10.28 27.04
N HIS A 18 -0.48 10.55 26.62
CA HIS A 18 -0.84 11.70 25.80
C HIS A 18 -2.08 12.39 26.35
N THR A 19 -1.90 13.63 26.82
CA THR A 19 -2.96 14.35 27.53
C THR A 19 -4.24 14.48 26.70
N ASN A 20 -5.35 13.94 27.21
CA ASN A 20 -6.65 13.97 26.55
C ASN A 20 -7.80 13.93 27.58
N ALA A 21 -7.90 14.98 28.40
CA ALA A 21 -8.85 15.05 29.51
C ALA A 21 -10.34 14.91 29.12
N ASP A 22 -10.68 15.08 27.84
CA ASP A 22 -12.04 14.84 27.31
C ASP A 22 -12.31 13.37 26.98
N GLN A 23 -11.27 12.53 26.94
CA GLN A 23 -11.29 11.10 26.67
C GLN A 23 -12.06 10.77 25.39
N ALA A 24 -11.93 11.64 24.39
CA ALA A 24 -12.58 11.44 23.10
C ALA A 24 -12.07 10.16 22.44
N ASP A 25 -13.00 9.33 21.98
CA ASP A 25 -12.79 8.07 21.28
C ASP A 25 -13.92 7.97 20.24
N SER A 26 -13.57 8.27 19.00
CA SER A 26 -14.53 8.49 17.92
C SER A 26 -15.07 7.20 17.33
N ASP A 27 -14.25 6.15 17.29
CA ASP A 27 -14.58 4.89 16.66
C ASP A 27 -14.87 3.75 17.66
N GLN A 28 -14.66 4.02 18.96
CA GLN A 28 -14.98 3.15 20.10
C GLN A 28 -14.14 1.88 20.15
N ASP A 29 -12.87 1.96 19.75
CA ASP A 29 -11.93 0.84 19.83
C ASP A 29 -11.18 0.75 21.18
N GLY A 30 -11.29 1.81 22.01
CA GLY A 30 -10.67 1.91 23.33
C GLY A 30 -9.35 2.68 23.36
N VAL A 31 -8.90 3.21 22.23
CA VAL A 31 -7.77 4.14 22.09
C VAL A 31 -8.32 5.55 21.89
N GLY A 32 -7.77 6.54 22.59
CA GLY A 32 -8.27 7.91 22.48
C GLY A 32 -7.80 8.62 21.20
N ASN A 33 -8.62 9.52 20.68
CA ASN A 33 -8.38 10.33 19.48
C ASN A 33 -7.07 11.15 19.47
N VAL A 34 -6.31 11.22 20.57
CA VAL A 34 -5.03 11.95 20.62
C VAL A 34 -3.85 11.01 20.37
N CYS A 35 -4.02 9.72 20.63
CA CYS A 35 -2.99 8.70 20.51
C CYS A 35 -3.39 7.55 19.58
N ASP A 36 -4.49 7.71 18.85
CA ASP A 36 -5.00 6.75 17.88
C ASP A 36 -4.42 7.06 16.49
N ASN A 37 -3.87 6.08 15.78
CA ASN A 37 -3.34 6.27 14.43
C ASN A 37 -4.40 6.09 13.32
N CYS A 38 -5.64 5.71 13.66
CA CYS A 38 -6.80 5.62 12.77
C CYS A 38 -8.11 6.08 13.43
N HIS A 39 -8.20 7.36 13.83
CA HIS A 39 -9.33 7.99 14.57
C HIS A 39 -10.78 7.68 14.14
N GLN A 40 -11.00 7.10 12.96
CA GLN A 40 -12.32 6.83 12.39
C GLN A 40 -12.54 5.34 12.06
N ILE A 41 -11.55 4.47 12.28
CA ILE A 41 -11.57 3.05 11.91
C ILE A 41 -11.01 2.23 13.07
N PRO A 42 -11.86 1.43 13.76
CA PRO A 42 -11.45 0.72 14.96
C PRO A 42 -10.22 -0.18 14.75
N ASN A 43 -9.12 0.11 15.46
CA ASN A 43 -7.85 -0.61 15.37
C ASN A 43 -7.12 -0.61 16.72
N ALA A 44 -7.69 -1.27 17.72
CA ALA A 44 -7.20 -1.26 19.09
C ALA A 44 -5.76 -1.80 19.28
N ASP A 45 -5.18 -2.48 18.28
CA ASP A 45 -3.79 -2.91 18.26
C ASP A 45 -2.81 -1.83 17.76
N GLN A 46 -3.32 -0.76 17.16
CA GLN A 46 -2.58 0.42 16.70
C GLN A 46 -1.41 0.01 15.80
N ALA A 47 -1.62 -1.00 14.96
CA ALA A 47 -0.63 -1.47 14.00
C ALA A 47 -0.30 -0.34 13.01
N ASP A 48 1.00 -0.09 12.82
CA ASP A 48 1.60 0.88 11.89
C ASP A 48 2.91 0.24 11.42
N SER A 49 2.82 -0.46 10.29
CA SER A 49 3.85 -1.39 9.83
C SER A 49 5.08 -0.68 9.24
N ASP A 50 4.93 0.54 8.73
CA ASP A 50 6.02 1.32 8.15
C ASP A 50 6.46 2.53 8.98
N GLY A 51 5.72 2.88 10.03
CA GLY A 51 6.05 3.93 10.97
C GLY A 51 5.80 5.34 10.44
N ASP A 52 4.84 5.50 9.53
CA ASP A 52 4.49 6.79 8.93
C ASP A 52 3.54 7.64 9.80
N GLY A 53 2.92 7.01 10.81
CA GLY A 53 2.01 7.63 11.76
C GLY A 53 0.53 7.41 11.46
N LEU A 54 0.19 6.68 10.40
CA LEU A 54 -1.15 6.16 10.11
C LEU A 54 -1.20 4.67 10.40
N GLY A 55 -2.34 4.19 10.89
CA GLY A 55 -2.48 2.77 11.16
C GLY A 55 -2.77 1.97 9.89
N ASP A 56 -2.35 0.70 9.88
CA ASP A 56 -2.47 -0.22 8.73
C ASP A 56 -3.91 -0.32 8.16
N LEU A 57 -4.94 -0.02 8.96
CA LEU A 57 -6.35 -0.06 8.52
C LEU A 57 -6.82 1.21 7.80
N CYS A 58 -6.16 2.34 8.00
CA CYS A 58 -6.50 3.63 7.40
C CYS A 58 -5.40 4.19 6.48
N ASP A 59 -4.31 3.45 6.31
CA ASP A 59 -3.22 3.73 5.38
C ASP A 59 -3.51 3.13 3.99
N ASN A 60 -3.45 3.96 2.94
CA ASN A 60 -3.60 3.54 1.54
C ASN A 60 -2.34 2.86 0.96
N CYS A 61 -1.24 2.83 1.72
CA CYS A 61 -0.01 2.09 1.45
C CYS A 61 0.61 1.48 2.73
N PRO A 62 -0.04 0.50 3.40
CA PRO A 62 0.31 0.01 4.75
C PRO A 62 1.74 -0.50 5.00
N ASN A 63 2.58 -0.57 3.97
CA ASN A 63 3.95 -1.07 4.08
C ASN A 63 4.96 -0.09 3.46
N THR A 64 4.55 1.11 3.06
CA THR A 64 5.37 2.08 2.32
C THR A 64 5.14 3.49 2.83
N TRP A 65 6.08 3.99 3.63
CA TRP A 65 6.01 5.29 4.30
C TRP A 65 5.43 6.40 3.41
N ASN A 66 4.23 6.89 3.75
CA ASN A 66 3.54 7.97 3.04
C ASN A 66 2.53 8.75 3.92
N PRO A 67 3.03 9.55 4.88
CA PRO A 67 2.15 10.30 5.79
C PRO A 67 1.20 11.30 5.09
N GLY A 68 1.47 11.60 3.80
CA GLY A 68 0.66 12.48 2.97
C GLY A 68 -0.57 11.81 2.34
N GLN A 69 -0.61 10.47 2.28
CA GLN A 69 -1.70 9.67 1.69
C GLN A 69 -2.13 10.18 0.31
N GLU A 70 -1.17 10.63 -0.51
CA GLU A 70 -1.46 11.03 -1.88
C GLU A 70 -2.06 9.83 -2.65
N ASP A 71 -3.18 10.10 -3.34
CA ASP A 71 -3.95 9.17 -4.16
C ASP A 71 -4.61 10.02 -5.25
N GLU A 72 -3.92 10.24 -6.38
CA GLU A 72 -4.36 11.13 -7.46
C GLU A 72 -5.61 10.59 -8.17
N ASN A 73 -5.77 9.27 -8.20
CA ASN A 73 -6.83 8.60 -8.95
C ASN A 73 -8.10 8.28 -8.11
N GLU A 74 -8.03 8.47 -6.78
CA GLU A 74 -9.06 8.22 -5.78
C GLU A 74 -9.57 6.76 -5.74
N ASP A 75 -8.70 5.78 -6.02
CA ASP A 75 -9.04 4.35 -5.99
C ASP A 75 -8.81 3.67 -4.63
N GLY A 76 -8.17 4.37 -3.69
CA GLY A 76 -7.87 3.89 -2.35
C GLY A 76 -6.51 3.21 -2.20
N VAL A 77 -5.69 3.17 -3.25
CA VAL A 77 -4.27 2.79 -3.21
C VAL A 77 -3.43 4.07 -3.34
N GLY A 78 -2.47 4.27 -2.46
CA GLY A 78 -1.66 5.50 -2.50
C GLY A 78 -0.66 5.52 -3.65
N ASP A 79 -0.39 6.72 -4.17
CA ASP A 79 0.50 6.96 -5.32
C ASP A 79 1.90 6.32 -5.15
N VAL A 80 2.38 6.20 -3.90
CA VAL A 80 3.72 5.66 -3.62
C VAL A 80 3.81 4.13 -3.71
N CYS A 81 2.69 3.45 -3.54
CA CYS A 81 2.58 1.99 -3.63
C CYS A 81 1.67 1.55 -4.79
N GLU A 82 1.15 2.51 -5.54
CA GLU A 82 0.51 2.28 -6.82
C GLU A 82 1.57 1.86 -7.85
N TRP A 83 1.27 0.81 -8.58
CA TRP A 83 2.15 0.26 -9.60
C TRP A 83 1.36 0.02 -10.88
N ILE A 84 2.01 0.26 -12.02
CA ILE A 84 1.36 0.15 -13.31
C ILE A 84 1.44 -1.31 -13.78
N CYS A 85 0.29 -1.95 -13.99
CA CYS A 85 0.23 -3.31 -14.51
C CYS A 85 0.90 -3.37 -15.90
N GLY A 86 1.94 -4.18 -16.03
CA GLY A 86 2.80 -4.26 -17.22
C GLY A 86 4.04 -3.37 -17.21
N ASP A 87 4.26 -2.53 -16.19
CA ASP A 87 5.50 -1.77 -15.98
C ASP A 87 6.48 -2.60 -15.13
N CYS A 88 7.02 -3.64 -15.74
CA CYS A 88 7.85 -4.64 -15.05
C CYS A 88 9.22 -4.11 -14.63
N ASN A 89 9.67 -2.98 -15.18
CA ASN A 89 10.92 -2.35 -14.80
C ASN A 89 10.72 -1.12 -13.88
N ALA A 90 9.47 -0.81 -13.52
CA ALA A 90 9.05 0.32 -12.68
C ALA A 90 9.59 1.67 -13.20
N ASP A 91 9.61 1.88 -14.52
CA ASP A 91 10.04 3.14 -15.13
C ASP A 91 8.90 4.14 -15.37
N GLY A 92 7.67 3.75 -14.99
CA GLY A 92 6.45 4.54 -15.09
C GLY A 92 5.78 4.42 -16.45
N SER A 93 6.15 3.46 -17.30
CA SER A 93 5.63 3.35 -18.67
C SER A 93 5.63 1.94 -19.22
N VAL A 94 4.44 1.39 -19.50
CA VAL A 94 4.28 0.10 -20.18
C VAL A 94 4.77 0.17 -21.63
N ASN A 95 5.93 -0.40 -21.91
CA ASN A 95 6.58 -0.38 -23.21
C ASN A 95 7.44 -1.64 -23.48
N VAL A 96 8.26 -1.62 -24.53
CA VAL A 96 9.05 -2.80 -24.94
C VAL A 96 10.15 -3.15 -23.93
N SER A 97 10.59 -2.18 -23.11
CA SER A 97 11.54 -2.45 -22.02
C SER A 97 10.96 -3.40 -20.98
N ASP A 98 9.65 -3.39 -20.75
CA ASP A 98 8.98 -4.28 -19.79
C ASP A 98 8.94 -5.72 -20.26
N ALA A 99 8.60 -5.93 -21.53
CA ALA A 99 8.70 -7.24 -22.15
C ALA A 99 10.14 -7.79 -22.08
N VAL A 100 11.14 -6.93 -22.28
CA VAL A 100 12.55 -7.28 -22.11
C VAL A 100 12.89 -7.57 -20.64
N GLY A 101 12.28 -6.83 -19.70
CA GLY A 101 12.36 -7.07 -18.26
C GLY A 101 11.92 -8.49 -17.89
N ILE A 102 10.72 -8.89 -18.32
CA ILE A 102 10.19 -10.25 -18.11
C ILE A 102 11.13 -11.30 -18.73
N ILE A 103 11.60 -11.10 -19.96
CA ILE A 103 12.51 -12.04 -20.62
C ILE A 103 13.82 -12.19 -19.81
N ASN A 104 14.38 -11.09 -19.31
CA ASN A 104 15.60 -11.11 -18.51
C ASN A 104 15.37 -11.80 -17.16
N PHE A 105 14.26 -11.54 -16.49
CA PHE A 105 13.87 -12.22 -15.26
C PHE A 105 13.77 -13.75 -15.47
N VAL A 106 12.98 -14.18 -16.47
CA VAL A 106 12.68 -15.60 -16.73
C VAL A 106 13.91 -16.39 -17.20
N PHE A 107 14.74 -15.82 -18.08
CA PHE A 107 15.80 -16.58 -18.76
C PHE A 107 17.22 -16.24 -18.33
N VAL A 108 17.44 -15.04 -17.77
CA VAL A 108 18.77 -14.51 -17.48
C VAL A 108 19.00 -14.35 -15.98
N GLY A 109 17.94 -14.42 -15.16
CA GLY A 109 18.00 -14.14 -13.72
C GLY A 109 18.18 -12.65 -13.45
N GLY A 110 17.59 -11.80 -14.29
CA GLY A 110 17.50 -10.36 -14.08
C GLY A 110 16.62 -10.00 -12.87
N SER A 111 16.48 -8.70 -12.61
CA SER A 111 15.62 -8.19 -11.54
C SER A 111 14.18 -8.68 -11.71
N GLU A 112 13.58 -9.09 -10.61
CA GLU A 112 12.16 -9.42 -10.51
C GLU A 112 11.31 -8.15 -10.75
N PRO A 113 10.13 -8.26 -11.40
CA PRO A 113 9.17 -7.16 -11.46
C PRO A 113 8.84 -6.66 -10.05
N GLN A 114 8.64 -5.36 -9.88
CA GLN A 114 8.34 -4.76 -8.59
C GLN A 114 7.02 -3.97 -8.69
N PRO A 115 5.92 -4.48 -8.15
CA PRO A 115 5.75 -5.80 -7.51
C PRO A 115 5.72 -6.94 -8.55
N MET A 116 5.81 -8.21 -8.11
CA MET A 116 5.83 -9.35 -9.03
C MET A 116 4.61 -9.38 -9.95
N GLU A 117 3.47 -8.96 -9.41
CA GLU A 117 2.17 -8.87 -10.05
C GLU A 117 2.19 -7.90 -11.25
N SER A 118 3.11 -6.91 -11.29
CA SER A 118 3.33 -6.06 -12.48
C SER A 118 3.77 -6.84 -13.71
N GLY A 119 4.33 -8.03 -13.52
CA GLY A 119 4.73 -8.95 -14.59
C GLY A 119 3.66 -9.93 -15.05
N GLU A 120 2.56 -10.12 -14.32
CA GLU A 120 1.54 -11.13 -14.61
C GLU A 120 0.39 -10.55 -15.45
N VAL A 121 0.73 -9.95 -16.59
CA VAL A 121 -0.21 -9.13 -17.38
C VAL A 121 -1.35 -9.92 -18.03
N ASN A 122 -1.24 -11.25 -18.11
CA ASN A 122 -2.28 -12.12 -18.68
C ASN A 122 -3.10 -12.87 -17.62
N CYS A 123 -2.81 -12.70 -16.32
CA CYS A 123 -3.49 -13.32 -15.20
C CYS A 123 -3.57 -14.87 -15.24
N ASP A 124 -2.55 -15.54 -15.77
CA ASP A 124 -2.48 -17.01 -15.86
C ASP A 124 -1.91 -17.72 -14.61
N GLY A 125 -1.54 -16.95 -13.58
CA GLY A 125 -1.00 -17.40 -12.31
C GLY A 125 0.53 -17.44 -12.23
N GLY A 126 1.25 -16.87 -13.19
CA GLY A 126 2.68 -16.64 -13.00
C GLY A 126 3.41 -15.90 -14.12
N VAL A 127 4.37 -15.07 -13.73
CA VAL A 127 5.21 -14.28 -14.64
C VAL A 127 6.12 -15.18 -15.48
N ASN A 128 5.84 -15.29 -16.77
CA ASN A 128 6.61 -16.12 -17.70
C ASN A 128 6.66 -15.52 -19.13
N VAL A 129 7.11 -16.31 -20.11
CA VAL A 129 7.26 -15.83 -21.50
C VAL A 129 5.93 -15.46 -22.16
N SER A 130 4.81 -16.05 -21.71
CA SER A 130 3.47 -15.68 -22.20
C SER A 130 3.15 -14.21 -21.88
N ASP A 131 3.57 -13.71 -20.72
CA ASP A 131 3.40 -12.31 -20.29
C ASP A 131 4.23 -11.36 -21.14
N ALA A 132 5.49 -11.70 -21.43
CA ALA A 132 6.32 -10.90 -22.34
C ALA A 132 5.70 -10.79 -23.74
N VAL A 133 5.13 -11.89 -24.25
CA VAL A 133 4.41 -11.90 -25.53
C VAL A 133 3.12 -11.08 -25.45
N PHE A 134 2.43 -11.11 -24.31
CA PHE A 134 1.22 -10.32 -24.07
C PHE A 134 1.53 -8.81 -24.12
N ILE A 135 2.56 -8.34 -23.42
CA ILE A 135 3.00 -6.93 -23.45
C ILE A 135 3.32 -6.50 -24.88
N ILE A 136 4.04 -7.31 -25.65
CA ILE A 136 4.35 -7.01 -27.06
C ILE A 136 3.07 -6.89 -27.91
N ASN A 137 2.10 -7.78 -27.73
CA ASN A 137 0.83 -7.73 -28.46
C ASN A 137 0.00 -6.50 -28.08
N TYR A 138 -0.04 -6.16 -26.79
CA TYR A 138 -0.70 -4.96 -26.30
C TYR A 138 -0.12 -3.70 -26.97
N ILE A 139 1.20 -3.53 -26.93
CA ILE A 139 1.89 -2.34 -27.46
C ILE A 139 1.76 -2.22 -28.99
N PHE A 140 1.95 -3.32 -29.74
CA PHE A 140 2.15 -3.25 -31.19
C PHE A 140 0.95 -3.68 -32.04
N VAL A 141 0.03 -4.46 -31.47
CA VAL A 141 -1.07 -5.09 -32.21
C VAL A 141 -2.44 -4.60 -31.73
N SER A 142 -2.47 -3.64 -30.79
CA SER A 142 -3.70 -3.22 -30.09
C SER A 142 -4.41 -4.43 -29.49
N GLY A 143 -3.63 -5.32 -28.86
CA GLY A 143 -4.15 -6.43 -28.07
C GLY A 143 -4.94 -5.93 -26.87
N ASP A 144 -5.50 -6.89 -26.12
CA ASP A 144 -6.22 -6.58 -24.88
C ASP A 144 -5.30 -5.85 -23.88
N GLU A 145 -5.87 -4.91 -23.12
CA GLU A 145 -5.15 -4.28 -22.00
C GLU A 145 -4.72 -5.35 -20.99
N PRO A 146 -3.55 -5.18 -20.33
CA PRO A 146 -3.17 -6.01 -19.19
C PRO A 146 -4.37 -6.16 -18.25
N CYS A 147 -4.61 -7.38 -17.76
CA CYS A 147 -5.67 -7.56 -16.79
C CYS A 147 -5.43 -6.58 -15.63
N SER A 148 -6.47 -5.91 -15.13
CA SER A 148 -6.31 -5.09 -13.93
C SER A 148 -5.73 -5.99 -12.85
N CYS A 149 -4.49 -5.71 -12.51
CA CYS A 149 -3.84 -6.33 -11.42
C CYS A 149 -4.59 -5.88 -10.16
N LYS A 150 -5.20 -6.84 -9.46
CA LYS A 150 -6.02 -6.61 -8.28
C LYS A 150 -5.24 -6.84 -6.99
#